data_AF-A0A1T3WHM3-F1
#
_entry.id   AF-A0A1T3WHM3-F1
#
_cell.length_a   1.000
_cell.length_b   1.000
_cell.length_c   1.000
_cell.angle_alpha   90.00
_cell.angle_beta   90.00
_cell.angle_gamma   90.00
#
_symmetry.space_group_name_H-M   'P 1'
#
loop_
_entity.id
_entity.type
_entity.pdbx_description
1 polymer ?
#
loop_
_entity_poly.entity_id
_entity_poly.type
_entity_poly.pdbx_seq_one_letter_code
_entity_poly.pdbx_strand_id
1 'polypeptide(L)'
;MQFRSRSLVAVLSATALAVGVSGCGKEDRATPAPEYAEQIGQSIGVEAMVGHLTRLQEIADQHGGNRAMGTPGYQGSVDYVVNTLRDKGFETDTQEFEVRLPFAEEPDVTVGGTEVTAKPLSFTVGTGPDGVSGPLVAAPVDETPGCADADYEGLPVSGAVVLVDRGSCQFGDKQTIAAKRGAVALIVA
;
A
#
# COMPACT_ATOMS: atom_id res chain seq x y z
N MET A 1 -27.49 67.20 -6.98
CA MET A 1 -28.58 66.87 -6.02
C MET A 1 -28.05 65.81 -5.07
N GLN A 2 -28.17 65.89 -3.74
CA GLN A 2 -28.83 66.87 -2.86
C GLN A 2 -27.97 67.12 -1.60
N PHE A 3 -28.15 68.29 -0.95
CA PHE A 3 -27.36 68.76 0.20
C PHE A 3 -27.98 68.40 1.57
N ARG A 4 -27.14 68.47 2.64
CA ARG A 4 -27.38 68.72 4.10
C ARG A 4 -26.77 67.59 4.97
N SER A 5 -26.34 67.75 6.23
CA SER A 5 -26.21 68.86 7.23
C SER A 5 -25.40 68.28 8.43
N ARG A 6 -24.63 68.97 9.31
CA ARG A 6 -24.42 70.39 9.68
C ARG A 6 -23.00 70.57 10.29
N SER A 7 -22.56 71.81 10.56
CA SER A 7 -21.35 72.11 11.35
C SER A 7 -21.59 72.10 12.87
N LEU A 8 -20.57 71.83 13.70
CA LEU A 8 -20.06 72.73 14.78
C LEU A 8 -19.01 72.07 15.72
N VAL A 9 -17.79 72.64 15.69
CA VAL A 9 -16.87 72.98 16.82
C VAL A 9 -16.92 72.18 18.13
N ALA A 10 -15.76 71.59 18.52
CA ALA A 10 -15.11 71.83 19.82
C ALA A 10 -13.64 71.36 19.81
N VAL A 11 -12.71 72.20 20.26
CA VAL A 11 -11.30 71.86 20.52
C VAL A 11 -11.11 71.67 22.02
N LEU A 12 -10.50 70.56 22.45
CA LEU A 12 -9.92 70.44 23.78
C LEU A 12 -8.82 69.37 23.79
N SER A 13 -7.60 69.78 24.09
CA SER A 13 -6.41 68.92 24.14
C SER A 13 -6.47 67.98 25.34
N ALA A 14 -6.33 66.67 25.10
CA ALA A 14 -6.12 65.68 26.15
C ALA A 14 -4.67 65.19 26.13
N THR A 15 -3.96 65.37 27.25
CA THR A 15 -2.58 64.90 27.44
C THR A 15 -2.49 63.38 27.39
N ALA A 16 -1.66 62.84 26.49
CA ALA A 16 -1.40 61.42 26.40
C ALA A 16 -0.49 60.94 27.55
N LEU A 17 -1.09 60.33 28.58
CA LEU A 17 -0.34 59.44 29.47
C LEU A 17 -0.10 58.11 28.75
N ALA A 18 1.11 57.91 28.25
CA ALA A 18 1.55 56.62 27.74
C ALA A 18 1.77 55.64 28.91
N VAL A 19 0.70 54.97 29.34
CA VAL A 19 0.80 53.86 30.30
C VAL A 19 1.45 52.68 29.58
N GLY A 20 2.74 52.47 29.83
CA GLY A 20 3.50 51.35 29.31
C GLY A 20 3.02 50.03 29.90
N VAL A 21 2.02 49.41 29.28
CA VAL A 21 1.65 48.02 29.56
C VAL A 21 2.71 47.13 28.92
N SER A 22 3.82 46.91 29.66
CA SER A 22 4.81 45.89 29.34
C SER A 22 4.20 44.51 29.62
N GLY A 23 3.32 44.06 28.74
CA GLY A 23 2.76 42.72 28.81
C GLY A 23 3.86 41.69 28.63
N CYS A 24 4.18 40.94 29.68
CA CYS A 24 5.04 39.76 29.62
C CYS A 24 4.32 38.60 28.92
N GLY A 25 3.92 38.81 27.67
CA GLY A 25 3.60 37.73 26.75
C GLY A 25 4.90 37.00 26.46
N LYS A 26 5.03 35.76 26.96
CA LYS A 26 5.94 34.81 26.34
C LYS A 26 5.39 34.54 24.95
N GLU A 27 5.94 35.20 23.95
CA GLU A 27 5.87 34.69 22.58
C GLU A 27 6.64 33.38 22.58
N ASP A 28 5.94 32.25 22.69
CA ASP A 28 6.49 30.94 22.34
C ASP A 28 6.79 30.97 20.85
N ARG A 29 8.02 31.39 20.51
CA ARG A 29 8.52 31.34 19.15
C ARG A 29 8.59 29.89 18.73
N ALA A 30 7.68 29.51 17.85
CA ALA A 30 7.67 28.18 17.27
C ALA A 30 9.05 27.86 16.68
N THR A 31 9.62 26.74 17.11
CA THR A 31 10.89 26.23 16.59
C THR A 31 10.83 26.16 15.06
N PRO A 32 11.83 26.70 14.32
CA PRO A 32 11.89 26.56 12.87
C PRO A 32 11.77 25.09 12.46
N ALA A 33 10.97 24.81 11.43
CA ALA A 33 10.65 23.44 11.03
C ALA A 33 11.87 22.50 10.84
N PRO A 34 13.03 22.95 10.30
CA PRO A 34 14.23 22.10 10.22
C PRO A 34 14.78 21.70 11.59
N GLU A 35 14.84 22.65 12.53
CA GLU A 35 15.34 22.42 13.90
C GLU A 35 14.37 21.52 14.69
N TYR A 36 13.06 21.69 14.50
CA TYR A 36 12.05 20.80 15.07
C TYR A 36 12.14 19.37 14.52
N ALA A 37 12.36 19.21 13.21
CA ALA A 37 12.57 17.90 12.60
C ALA A 37 13.85 17.21 13.11
N GLU A 38 14.93 17.96 13.32
CA GLU A 38 16.14 17.45 13.95
C GLU A 38 15.90 17.01 15.40
N GLN A 39 15.19 17.81 16.20
CA GLN A 39 14.81 17.45 17.57
C GLN A 39 13.97 16.17 17.64
N ILE A 40 13.00 15.98 16.71
CA ILE A 40 12.28 14.71 16.59
C ILE A 40 13.25 13.57 16.23
N GLY A 41 14.11 13.76 15.24
CA GLY A 41 15.09 12.74 14.82
C GLY A 41 15.99 12.28 15.97
N GLN A 42 16.47 13.22 16.79
CA GLN A 42 17.28 12.93 17.98
C GLN A 42 16.49 12.25 19.11
N SER A 43 15.16 12.35 19.13
CA SER A 43 14.28 11.69 20.12
C SER A 43 13.95 10.23 19.79
N ILE A 44 14.26 9.76 18.57
CA ILE A 44 13.98 8.38 18.13
C ILE A 44 15.05 7.43 18.67
N GLY A 45 14.72 6.68 19.73
CA GLY A 45 15.60 5.66 20.30
C GLY A 45 15.64 4.37 19.46
N VAL A 46 16.83 3.96 19.01
CA VAL A 46 17.03 2.73 18.24
C VAL A 46 16.63 1.49 19.04
N GLU A 47 16.97 1.46 20.32
CA GLU A 47 16.65 0.38 21.25
C GLU A 47 15.14 0.23 21.44
N ALA A 48 14.40 1.34 21.46
CA ALA A 48 12.94 1.34 21.53
C ALA A 48 12.32 0.79 20.23
N MET A 49 12.82 1.21 19.06
CA MET A 49 12.39 0.66 17.77
C MET A 49 12.64 -0.85 17.69
N VAL A 50 13.82 -1.31 18.11
CA VAL A 50 14.15 -2.75 18.17
C VAL A 50 13.23 -3.49 19.14
N GLY A 51 12.91 -2.91 20.30
CA GLY A 51 11.93 -3.48 21.24
C GLY A 51 10.55 -3.70 20.61
N HIS A 52 10.04 -2.74 19.82
CA HIS A 52 8.79 -2.90 19.07
C HIS A 52 8.90 -3.98 17.97
N LEU A 53 10.02 -4.05 17.24
CA LEU A 53 10.26 -5.07 16.22
C LEU A 53 10.33 -6.48 16.82
N THR A 54 11.05 -6.65 17.93
CA THR A 54 11.10 -7.91 18.69
C THR A 54 9.70 -8.33 19.13
N ARG A 55 8.91 -7.42 19.70
CA ARG A 55 7.56 -7.76 20.17
C ARG A 55 6.61 -8.14 19.03
N LEU A 56 6.70 -7.46 17.89
CA LEU A 56 5.96 -7.85 16.68
C LEU A 56 6.43 -9.21 16.13
N GLN A 57 7.72 -9.55 16.25
CA GLN A 57 8.21 -10.86 15.84
C GLN A 57 7.71 -11.97 16.77
N GLU A 58 7.75 -11.79 18.09
CA GLU A 58 7.15 -12.72 19.06
C GLU A 58 5.67 -12.99 18.76
N ILE A 59 4.91 -11.96 18.37
CA ILE A 59 3.50 -12.11 17.98
C ILE A 59 3.35 -12.95 16.71
N ALA A 60 4.28 -12.87 15.75
CA ALA A 60 4.27 -13.75 14.59
C ALA A 60 4.60 -15.20 15.00
N ASP A 61 5.67 -15.39 15.77
CA ASP A 61 6.16 -16.72 16.17
C ASP A 61 5.11 -17.49 16.99
N GLN A 62 4.36 -16.79 17.86
CA GLN A 62 3.26 -17.35 18.65
C GLN A 62 2.02 -17.73 17.82
N HIS A 63 1.88 -17.23 16.59
CA HIS A 63 0.68 -17.39 15.75
C HIS A 63 1.00 -17.99 14.36
N GLY A 64 1.90 -18.98 14.31
CA GLY A 64 2.22 -19.69 13.06
C GLY A 64 3.18 -18.93 12.15
N GLY A 65 4.10 -18.15 12.73
CA GLY A 65 5.22 -17.49 12.05
C GLY A 65 4.86 -16.30 11.16
N ASN A 66 3.63 -15.74 11.26
CA ASN A 66 3.21 -14.64 10.39
C ASN A 66 2.25 -13.64 11.06
N ARG A 67 2.09 -12.48 10.42
CA ARG A 67 1.13 -11.41 10.77
C ARG A 67 0.26 -11.03 9.56
N ALA A 68 -0.08 -12.00 8.70
CA ALA A 68 -0.83 -11.74 7.48
C ALA A 68 -2.27 -11.29 7.79
N MET A 69 -2.84 -10.43 6.94
CA MET A 69 -4.20 -9.90 7.16
C MET A 69 -5.22 -11.02 7.39
N GLY A 70 -6.05 -10.87 8.43
CA GLY A 70 -7.05 -11.86 8.81
C GLY A 70 -6.54 -13.06 9.63
N THR A 71 -5.24 -13.15 9.94
CA THR A 71 -4.71 -14.22 10.82
C THR A 71 -4.69 -13.77 12.30
N PRO A 72 -4.62 -14.71 13.27
CA PRO A 72 -4.47 -14.35 14.69
C PRO A 72 -3.23 -13.50 14.98
N GLY A 73 -2.14 -13.69 14.23
CA GLY A 73 -0.93 -12.87 14.36
C GLY A 73 -1.13 -11.42 13.90
N TYR A 74 -2.02 -11.17 12.93
CA TYR A 74 -2.45 -9.81 12.58
C TYR A 74 -3.24 -9.18 13.72
N GLN A 75 -4.24 -9.88 14.28
CA GLN A 75 -5.03 -9.33 15.39
C GLN A 75 -4.16 -8.98 16.60
N GLY A 76 -3.29 -9.90 17.05
CA GLY A 76 -2.38 -9.63 18.16
C GLY A 76 -1.42 -8.46 17.91
N SER A 77 -1.14 -8.14 16.64
CA SER A 77 -0.33 -6.98 16.24
C SER A 77 -1.11 -5.67 16.29
N VAL A 78 -2.39 -5.70 15.87
CA VAL A 78 -3.31 -4.57 16.04
C VAL A 78 -3.48 -4.25 17.52
N ASP A 79 -3.78 -5.25 18.34
CA ASP A 79 -3.93 -5.11 19.79
C ASP A 79 -2.67 -4.52 20.44
N TYR A 80 -1.49 -4.98 20.03
CA TYR A 80 -0.21 -4.46 20.53
C TYR A 80 -0.01 -2.98 20.22
N VAL A 81 -0.24 -2.56 18.98
CA VAL A 81 -0.08 -1.16 18.55
C VAL A 81 -1.11 -0.26 19.24
N VAL A 82 -2.38 -0.69 19.25
CA VAL A 82 -3.50 0.03 19.88
C VAL A 82 -3.24 0.26 21.37
N ASN A 83 -2.80 -0.77 22.10
CA ASN A 83 -2.51 -0.65 23.53
C ASN A 83 -1.25 0.18 23.79
N THR A 84 -0.18 -0.01 23.01
CA THR A 84 1.05 0.82 23.10
C THR A 84 0.75 2.32 22.95
N LEU A 85 -0.16 2.68 22.04
CA LEU A 85 -0.60 4.07 21.84
C LEU A 85 -1.48 4.57 22.99
N ARG A 86 -2.44 3.76 23.47
CA ARG A 86 -3.28 4.11 24.64
C ARG A 86 -2.45 4.32 25.91
N ASP A 87 -1.44 3.50 26.14
CA ASP A 87 -0.48 3.64 27.25
C ASP A 87 0.36 4.94 27.19
N LYS A 88 0.39 5.60 26.02
CA LYS A 88 1.00 6.93 25.81
C LYS A 88 -0.02 8.07 25.76
N GLY A 89 -1.29 7.80 26.05
CA GLY A 89 -2.35 8.80 26.12
C GLY A 89 -2.96 9.18 24.76
N PHE A 90 -2.71 8.39 23.70
CA PHE A 90 -3.39 8.59 22.41
C PHE A 90 -4.79 7.98 22.43
N GLU A 91 -5.76 8.72 21.90
CA GLU A 91 -7.03 8.16 21.46
C GLU A 91 -6.80 7.31 20.20
N THR A 92 -7.39 6.11 20.16
CA THR A 92 -7.18 5.15 19.06
C THR A 92 -8.47 4.52 18.58
N ASP A 93 -8.64 4.52 17.27
CA ASP A 93 -9.72 3.90 16.50
C ASP A 93 -9.13 2.77 15.63
N THR A 94 -9.95 1.76 15.30
CA THR A 94 -9.54 0.62 14.46
C THR A 94 -10.63 0.37 13.45
N GLN A 95 -10.41 0.87 12.24
CA GLN A 95 -11.40 0.81 11.16
C GLN A 95 -11.33 -0.55 10.45
N GLU A 96 -12.42 -1.31 10.54
CA GLU A 96 -12.58 -2.57 9.83
C GLU A 96 -12.98 -2.31 8.36
N PHE A 97 -12.43 -3.10 7.45
CA PHE A 97 -12.77 -3.07 6.02
C PHE A 97 -12.60 -4.46 5.40
N GLU A 98 -13.41 -4.75 4.40
CA GLU A 98 -13.33 -6.02 3.67
C GLU A 98 -12.21 -5.99 2.63
N VAL A 99 -11.46 -7.09 2.51
CA VAL A 99 -10.44 -7.29 1.49
C VAL A 99 -10.64 -8.63 0.78
N ARG A 100 -10.40 -8.66 -0.53
CA ARG A 100 -10.29 -9.92 -1.26
C ARG A 100 -8.89 -10.51 -1.03
N LEU A 101 -8.80 -11.50 -0.15
CA LEU A 101 -7.56 -12.28 0.00
C LEU A 101 -7.41 -13.26 -1.18
N PRO A 102 -6.27 -13.27 -1.89
CA PRO A 102 -5.99 -14.30 -2.87
C PRO A 102 -5.68 -15.61 -2.16
N PHE A 103 -6.46 -16.66 -2.44
CA PHE A 103 -6.17 -18.03 -2.05
C PHE A 103 -6.10 -18.88 -3.31
N ALA A 104 -5.13 -19.79 -3.35
CA ALA A 104 -4.98 -20.81 -4.36
C ALA A 104 -4.47 -22.09 -3.67
N GLU A 105 -4.97 -23.23 -4.12
CA GLU A 105 -4.45 -24.55 -3.73
C GLU A 105 -3.11 -24.80 -4.44
N GLU A 106 -2.37 -25.83 -4.00
CA GLU A 106 -1.13 -26.23 -4.69
C GLU A 106 -1.49 -26.73 -6.11
N PRO A 107 -0.92 -26.17 -7.18
CA PRO A 107 -1.34 -26.47 -8.54
C PRO A 107 -0.74 -27.77 -9.06
N ASP A 108 -1.58 -28.61 -9.67
CA ASP A 108 -1.13 -29.72 -10.51
C ASP A 108 -0.89 -29.18 -11.94
N VAL A 109 0.33 -29.34 -12.45
CA VAL A 109 0.71 -28.93 -13.80
C VAL A 109 1.55 -30.04 -14.44
N THR A 110 1.11 -30.51 -15.60
CA THR A 110 1.86 -31.49 -16.41
C THR A 110 2.12 -30.95 -17.82
N VAL A 111 3.29 -31.28 -18.36
CA VAL A 111 3.70 -30.97 -19.73
C VAL A 111 4.13 -32.27 -20.41
N GLY A 112 3.37 -32.71 -21.41
CA GLY A 112 3.63 -33.99 -22.08
C GLY A 112 3.53 -35.23 -21.17
N GLY A 113 2.79 -35.13 -20.07
CA GLY A 113 2.68 -36.19 -19.05
C GLY A 113 3.79 -36.17 -17.98
N THR A 114 4.72 -35.22 -18.03
CA THR A 114 5.71 -34.97 -16.97
C THR A 114 5.20 -33.88 -16.03
N GLU A 115 5.21 -34.12 -14.72
CA GLU A 115 4.90 -33.11 -13.71
C GLU A 115 5.91 -31.95 -13.74
N VAL A 116 5.42 -30.73 -13.61
CA VAL A 116 6.23 -29.51 -13.54
C VAL A 116 5.84 -28.72 -12.30
N THR A 117 6.82 -28.43 -11.44
CA THR A 117 6.59 -27.58 -10.26
C THR A 117 6.23 -26.16 -10.69
N ALA A 118 4.97 -25.78 -10.49
CA ALA A 118 4.46 -24.44 -10.72
C ALA A 118 4.12 -23.77 -9.39
N LYS A 119 3.91 -22.44 -9.41
CA LYS A 119 3.34 -21.71 -8.27
C LYS A 119 2.20 -20.82 -8.78
N PRO A 120 1.07 -20.77 -8.08
CA PRO A 120 -0.04 -19.93 -8.49
C PRO A 120 0.34 -18.46 -8.30
N LEU A 121 0.11 -17.64 -9.33
CA LEU A 121 0.24 -16.19 -9.19
C LEU A 121 -0.92 -15.66 -8.33
N SER A 122 -0.63 -14.67 -7.49
CA SER A 122 -1.66 -14.02 -6.67
C SER A 122 -2.82 -13.51 -7.54
N PHE A 123 -4.05 -13.80 -7.12
CA PHE A 123 -5.29 -13.49 -7.85
C PHE A 123 -5.49 -14.26 -9.18
N THR A 124 -4.71 -15.31 -9.45
CA THR A 124 -5.05 -16.25 -10.53
C THR A 124 -6.45 -16.84 -10.33
N VAL A 125 -7.13 -17.14 -11.44
CA VAL A 125 -8.40 -17.86 -11.43
C VAL A 125 -8.10 -19.36 -11.36
N GLY A 126 -8.74 -20.06 -10.41
CA GLY A 126 -8.69 -21.52 -10.33
C GLY A 126 -9.39 -22.17 -11.52
N THR A 127 -8.94 -23.36 -11.89
CA THR A 127 -9.55 -24.19 -12.94
C THR A 127 -10.83 -24.86 -12.44
N GLY A 128 -11.59 -25.47 -13.37
CA GLY A 128 -12.63 -26.44 -12.98
C GLY A 128 -12.00 -27.73 -12.43
N PRO A 129 -12.82 -28.67 -11.91
CA PRO A 129 -12.32 -29.95 -11.36
C PRO A 129 -11.58 -30.80 -12.39
N ASP A 130 -11.92 -30.68 -13.68
CA ASP A 130 -11.25 -31.37 -14.79
C ASP A 130 -9.98 -30.64 -15.29
N GLY A 131 -9.59 -29.55 -14.62
CA GLY A 131 -8.46 -28.71 -15.04
C GLY A 131 -8.74 -27.85 -16.28
N VAL A 132 -7.68 -27.43 -16.94
CA VAL A 132 -7.68 -26.92 -18.33
C VAL A 132 -6.51 -27.56 -19.07
N SER A 133 -6.62 -27.72 -20.39
CA SER A 133 -5.57 -28.34 -21.20
C SER A 133 -5.67 -27.88 -22.65
N GLY A 134 -4.52 -27.83 -23.31
CA GLY A 134 -4.38 -27.35 -24.69
C GLY A 134 -2.96 -27.56 -25.20
N PRO A 135 -2.69 -27.29 -26.50
CA PRO A 135 -1.32 -27.26 -27.00
C PRO A 135 -0.49 -26.20 -26.26
N LEU A 136 0.78 -26.50 -26.00
CA LEU A 136 1.71 -25.53 -25.44
C LEU A 136 2.21 -24.60 -26.55
N VAL A 137 2.02 -23.29 -26.40
CA VAL A 137 2.45 -22.26 -27.35
C VAL A 137 3.40 -21.30 -26.65
N ALA A 138 4.68 -21.32 -27.04
CA ALA A 138 5.65 -20.35 -26.57
C ALA A 138 5.44 -18.99 -27.25
N ALA A 139 5.36 -17.92 -26.46
CA ALA A 139 5.49 -16.55 -26.93
C ALA A 139 6.95 -16.27 -27.37
N PRO A 140 7.21 -15.25 -28.19
CA PRO A 140 8.56 -14.81 -28.53
C PRO A 140 9.39 -14.46 -27.28
N VAL A 141 10.68 -14.75 -27.34
CA VAL A 141 11.67 -14.37 -26.32
C VAL A 141 12.40 -13.13 -26.81
N ASP A 142 11.99 -11.97 -26.31
CA ASP A 142 12.53 -10.64 -26.63
C ASP A 142 12.65 -9.75 -25.35
N GLU A 143 12.75 -8.43 -25.51
CA GLU A 143 12.87 -7.48 -24.39
C GLU A 143 11.55 -7.28 -23.60
N THR A 144 10.42 -7.68 -24.19
CA THR A 144 9.07 -7.49 -23.65
C THR A 144 8.16 -8.72 -23.89
N PRO A 145 8.52 -9.97 -23.48
CA PRO A 145 7.81 -11.17 -23.91
C PRO A 145 6.33 -11.18 -23.52
N GLY A 146 5.42 -11.31 -24.50
CA GLY A 146 3.97 -11.34 -24.24
C GLY A 146 3.40 -10.07 -23.60
N CYS A 147 4.10 -8.94 -23.71
CA CYS A 147 3.66 -7.64 -23.22
C CYS A 147 2.83 -6.86 -24.25
N ALA A 148 2.79 -7.29 -25.51
CA ALA A 148 2.00 -6.68 -26.57
C ALA A 148 1.08 -7.69 -27.27
N ASP A 149 0.00 -7.18 -27.87
CA ASP A 149 -0.92 -7.97 -28.70
C ASP A 149 -0.18 -8.63 -29.88
N ALA A 150 0.83 -7.93 -30.41
CA ALA A 150 1.67 -8.33 -31.53
C ALA A 150 2.49 -9.61 -31.27
N ASP A 151 2.89 -9.85 -30.03
CA ASP A 151 3.71 -11.02 -29.62
C ASP A 151 2.98 -12.35 -29.87
N TYR A 152 1.67 -12.28 -30.10
CA TYR A 152 0.78 -13.41 -30.36
C TYR A 152 0.29 -13.46 -31.82
N GLU A 153 0.74 -12.57 -32.70
CA GLU A 153 0.35 -12.58 -34.11
C GLU A 153 0.91 -13.80 -34.85
N GLY A 154 0.03 -14.50 -35.59
CA GLY A 154 0.38 -15.74 -36.28
C GLY A 154 0.52 -16.97 -35.37
N LEU A 155 0.45 -16.84 -34.04
CA LEU A 155 0.53 -17.95 -33.10
C LEU A 155 -0.85 -18.61 -32.87
N PRO A 156 -0.94 -19.95 -32.72
CA PRO A 156 -2.20 -20.67 -32.53
C PRO A 156 -2.67 -20.62 -31.06
N VAL A 157 -2.91 -19.42 -30.53
CA VAL A 157 -3.16 -19.17 -29.09
C VAL A 157 -4.57 -19.59 -28.62
N SER A 158 -5.56 -19.61 -29.51
CA SER A 158 -6.93 -19.98 -29.15
C SER A 158 -7.03 -21.44 -28.70
N GLY A 159 -7.42 -21.68 -27.45
CA GLY A 159 -7.45 -23.01 -26.83
C GLY A 159 -6.09 -23.50 -26.31
N ALA A 160 -5.03 -22.68 -26.39
CA ALA A 160 -3.67 -23.06 -25.99
C ALA A 160 -3.35 -22.76 -24.52
N VAL A 161 -2.36 -23.47 -23.99
CA VAL A 161 -1.60 -23.04 -22.81
C VAL A 161 -0.42 -22.22 -23.31
N VAL A 162 -0.35 -20.94 -22.94
CA VAL A 162 0.74 -20.05 -23.35
C VAL A 162 1.91 -20.19 -22.39
N LEU A 163 3.12 -20.38 -22.91
CA LEU A 163 4.36 -20.22 -22.16
C LEU A 163 4.96 -18.85 -22.50
N VAL A 164 5.30 -18.05 -21.50
CA VAL A 164 5.92 -16.73 -21.68
C VAL A 164 7.05 -16.53 -20.66
N ASP A 165 8.18 -16.01 -21.10
CA ASP A 165 9.28 -15.70 -20.19
C ASP A 165 8.93 -14.50 -19.30
N ARG A 166 9.47 -14.48 -18.09
CA ARG A 166 9.46 -13.30 -17.22
C ARG A 166 10.15 -12.13 -17.92
N GLY A 167 9.43 -11.01 -18.01
CA GLY A 167 9.91 -9.80 -18.67
C GLY A 167 9.62 -8.53 -17.87
N SER A 168 9.50 -7.42 -18.58
CA SER A 168 9.38 -6.06 -18.05
C SER A 168 7.95 -5.63 -17.67
N CYS A 169 6.92 -6.12 -18.36
CA CYS A 169 5.51 -5.85 -18.04
C CYS A 169 4.97 -6.70 -16.87
N GLN A 170 3.80 -6.32 -16.34
CA GLN A 170 3.19 -7.04 -15.22
C GLN A 170 2.65 -8.40 -15.67
N PHE A 171 2.63 -9.39 -14.77
CA PHE A 171 2.06 -10.70 -15.08
C PHE A 171 0.57 -10.64 -15.44
N GLY A 172 -0.17 -9.71 -14.83
CA GLY A 172 -1.57 -9.44 -15.17
C GLY A 172 -1.77 -8.91 -16.60
N ASP A 173 -0.81 -8.14 -17.12
CA ASP A 173 -0.86 -7.66 -18.51
C ASP A 173 -0.67 -8.84 -19.48
N LYS A 174 0.37 -9.66 -19.26
CA LYS A 174 0.64 -10.89 -20.02
C LYS A 174 -0.59 -11.81 -20.06
N GLN A 175 -1.17 -12.08 -18.89
CA GLN A 175 -2.38 -12.88 -18.75
C GLN A 175 -3.57 -12.28 -19.51
N THR A 176 -3.79 -10.96 -19.39
CA THR A 176 -4.90 -10.28 -20.05
C THR A 176 -4.80 -10.34 -21.57
N ILE A 177 -3.60 -10.16 -22.13
CA ILE A 177 -3.37 -10.21 -23.57
C ILE A 177 -3.52 -11.66 -24.08
N ALA A 178 -2.91 -12.64 -23.42
CA ALA A 178 -3.05 -14.05 -23.80
C ALA A 178 -4.52 -14.54 -23.72
N ALA A 179 -5.25 -14.17 -22.66
CA ALA A 179 -6.67 -14.50 -22.52
C ALA A 179 -7.53 -13.82 -23.61
N LYS A 180 -7.25 -12.56 -23.97
CA LYS A 180 -7.89 -11.87 -25.11
C LYS A 180 -7.65 -12.59 -26.45
N ARG A 181 -6.50 -13.26 -26.60
CA ARG A 181 -6.16 -14.12 -27.76
C ARG A 181 -6.76 -15.53 -27.68
N GLY A 182 -7.50 -15.86 -26.60
CA GLY A 182 -8.18 -17.14 -26.42
C GLY A 182 -7.36 -18.23 -25.71
N ALA A 183 -6.24 -17.89 -25.07
CA ALA A 183 -5.49 -18.84 -24.25
C ALA A 183 -6.36 -19.34 -23.08
N VAL A 184 -6.27 -20.63 -22.77
CA VAL A 184 -6.97 -21.25 -21.63
C VAL A 184 -6.16 -21.23 -20.34
N ALA A 185 -4.84 -21.08 -20.45
CA ALA A 185 -3.93 -20.83 -19.33
C ALA A 185 -2.67 -20.11 -19.81
N LEU A 186 -1.92 -19.52 -18.87
CA LEU A 186 -0.62 -18.92 -19.11
C LEU A 186 0.36 -19.34 -18.00
N ILE A 187 1.54 -19.80 -18.40
CA ILE A 187 2.66 -20.16 -17.53
C ILE A 187 3.76 -19.11 -17.75
N VAL A 188 4.28 -18.56 -16.66
CA VAL A 188 5.46 -17.68 -16.68
C VAL A 188 6.70 -18.50 -16.31
N ALA A 189 7.74 -18.44 -17.15
CA ALA A 189 9.06 -19.04 -16.91
C ALA A 189 10.06 -18.02 -16.33
#